data_AF-A0A496VZD8-F1
#
_entry.id   AF-A0A496VZD8-F1
#
_cell.length_a   1.000
_cell.length_b   1.000
_cell.length_c   1.000
_cell.angle_alpha   90.00
_cell.angle_beta   90.00
_cell.angle_gamma   90.00
#
_symmetry.space_group_name_H-M   'P 1'
#
loop_
_entity.id
_entity.type
_entity.pdbx_description
1 polymer ?
#
loop_
_entity_poly.entity_id
_entity_poly.type
_entity_poly.pdbx_seq_one_letter_code
_entity_poly.pdbx_strand_id
1 'polypeptide(L)'
;MEPNNTQNVFDIAAFILSQKPPLPTPRLHKLLYYCQAWSLVWDEEQLFEQPIEAWASGPVIKALYDAHKGQFEMDLSDIPKLGNPDTLSDVQKNTVKTVLHYYGNKSAQWLRDLIVMEKPWRDARQGLDDREGGGREMTLASLVEYYEGACNEGVEIEAEHYG
;
A
#
# COMPACT_ATOMS: atom_id res chain seq x y z
N MET A 1 23.68 -1.69 14.87
CA MET A 1 22.24 -1.44 14.67
C MET A 1 22.16 -0.72 13.34
N GLU A 2 21.77 -1.44 12.30
CA GLU A 2 21.44 -0.82 11.01
C GLU A 2 20.37 0.26 11.31
N PRO A 3 20.47 1.48 10.73
CA PRO A 3 19.44 2.48 10.91
C PRO A 3 18.11 1.92 10.42
N ASN A 4 17.06 2.08 11.22
CA ASN A 4 15.71 1.67 10.87
C ASN A 4 15.33 2.39 9.55
N ASN A 5 15.25 1.65 8.44
CA ASN A 5 15.17 2.18 7.08
C ASN A 5 13.71 2.47 6.65
N THR A 6 12.80 2.55 7.62
CA THR A 6 11.37 2.75 7.39
C THR A 6 11.13 4.14 6.82
N GLN A 7 10.46 4.18 5.66
CA GLN A 7 10.22 5.43 4.96
C GLN A 7 8.93 6.10 5.44
N ASN A 8 8.76 7.36 5.08
CA ASN A 8 7.45 7.98 5.17
C ASN A 8 6.56 7.49 4.02
N VAL A 9 5.28 7.22 4.27
CA VAL A 9 4.29 6.90 3.21
C VAL A 9 4.30 7.91 2.07
N PHE A 10 4.59 9.18 2.35
CA PHE A 10 4.67 10.22 1.32
C PHE A 10 5.86 10.02 0.36
N ASP A 11 6.98 9.45 0.81
CA ASP A 11 8.13 9.14 -0.04
C ASP A 11 7.78 7.99 -1.00
N ILE A 12 7.12 6.96 -0.48
CA ILE A 12 6.63 5.84 -1.28
C ILE A 12 5.57 6.31 -2.27
N ALA A 13 4.65 7.18 -1.84
CA ALA A 13 3.64 7.79 -2.70
C ALA A 13 4.29 8.63 -3.82
N ALA A 14 5.31 9.43 -3.48
CA ALA A 14 6.10 10.20 -4.45
C ALA A 14 6.72 9.27 -5.49
N PHE A 15 7.32 8.17 -5.05
CA PHE A 15 7.95 7.22 -5.95
C PHE A 15 6.93 6.54 -6.86
N ILE A 16 5.78 6.09 -6.33
CA ILE A 16 4.68 5.55 -7.14
C ILE A 16 4.25 6.55 -8.21
N LEU A 17 4.03 7.81 -7.83
CA LEU A 17 3.59 8.86 -8.73
C LEU A 17 4.69 9.25 -9.74
N SER A 18 5.97 9.09 -9.41
CA SER A 18 7.06 9.29 -10.37
C SER A 18 7.10 8.20 -11.45
N GLN A 19 6.62 6.99 -11.14
CA GLN A 19 6.52 5.88 -12.10
C GLN A 19 5.21 5.91 -12.91
N LYS A 20 4.11 6.35 -12.28
CA LYS A 20 2.77 6.41 -12.89
C LYS A 20 2.01 7.68 -12.48
N PRO A 21 2.31 8.84 -13.07
CA PRO A 21 1.52 10.05 -12.85
C PRO A 21 0.45 10.25 -13.96
N PRO A 22 -0.69 10.90 -13.65
CA PRO A 22 -1.31 11.05 -12.33
C PRO A 22 -2.13 9.80 -11.94
N LEU A 23 -2.50 9.67 -10.66
CA LEU A 23 -3.34 8.56 -10.18
C LEU A 23 -4.54 9.06 -9.35
N PRO A 24 -5.73 8.45 -9.55
CA PRO A 24 -6.83 8.64 -8.62
C PRO A 24 -6.42 8.31 -7.19
N THR A 25 -6.74 9.18 -6.22
CA THR A 25 -6.29 9.02 -4.83
C THR A 25 -6.75 7.71 -4.19
N PRO A 26 -7.95 7.15 -4.47
CA PRO A 26 -8.32 5.85 -3.94
C PRO A 26 -7.44 4.71 -4.47
N ARG A 27 -6.87 4.85 -5.68
CA ARG A 27 -5.99 3.87 -6.28
C ARG A 27 -4.61 3.89 -5.62
N LEU A 28 -4.10 5.09 -5.33
CA LEU A 28 -2.82 5.25 -4.64
C LEU A 28 -2.82 4.57 -3.26
N HIS A 29 -3.87 4.74 -2.46
CA HIS A 29 -3.99 4.03 -1.18
C HIS A 29 -3.93 2.51 -1.30
N LYS A 30 -4.53 1.95 -2.35
CA LYS A 30 -4.56 0.50 -2.58
C LYS A 30 -3.22 -0.01 -3.06
N LEU A 31 -2.52 0.75 -3.89
CA LEU A 31 -1.15 0.40 -4.29
C LEU A 31 -0.20 0.45 -3.09
N LEU A 32 -0.29 1.48 -2.25
CA LEU A 32 0.50 1.58 -1.01
C LEU A 32 0.22 0.42 -0.05
N TYR A 33 -1.03 -0.02 0.06
CA TYR A 33 -1.39 -1.22 0.82
C TYR A 33 -0.64 -2.45 0.31
N TYR A 34 -0.66 -2.72 -1.00
CA TYR A 34 0.08 -3.85 -1.55
C TYR A 34 1.60 -3.69 -1.39
N CYS A 35 2.14 -2.48 -1.54
CA CYS A 35 3.56 -2.24 -1.29
C CYS A 35 3.96 -2.59 0.16
N GLN A 36 3.15 -2.18 1.14
CA GLN A 36 3.39 -2.51 2.55
C GLN A 36 3.27 -4.02 2.80
N ALA A 37 2.22 -4.65 2.28
CA ALA A 37 1.97 -6.08 2.48
C ALA A 37 3.09 -6.94 1.89
N TRP A 38 3.53 -6.65 0.67
CA TRP A 38 4.59 -7.43 0.02
C TRP A 38 5.99 -7.12 0.55
N SER A 39 6.28 -5.88 0.98
CA SER A 39 7.57 -5.58 1.61
C SER A 39 7.77 -6.36 2.91
N LEU A 40 6.70 -6.54 3.69
CA LEU A 40 6.74 -7.32 4.92
C LEU A 40 7.05 -8.80 4.68
N VAL A 41 6.76 -9.35 3.50
CA VAL A 41 6.96 -10.77 3.17
C VAL A 41 8.23 -11.01 2.37
N TRP A 42 8.53 -10.16 1.37
CA TRP A 42 9.72 -10.32 0.54
C TRP A 42 10.98 -9.77 1.19
N ASP A 43 10.85 -8.62 1.85
CA ASP A 43 11.99 -7.90 2.42
C ASP A 43 12.05 -8.08 3.96
N GLU A 44 11.05 -8.73 4.56
CA GLU A 44 10.88 -8.86 6.02
C GLU A 44 10.90 -7.51 6.77
N GLU A 45 10.60 -6.42 6.06
CA GLU A 45 10.71 -5.06 6.57
C GLU A 45 9.42 -4.26 6.39
N GLN A 46 9.16 -3.36 7.34
CA GLN A 46 8.08 -2.39 7.21
C GLN A 46 8.47 -1.28 6.23
N LEU A 47 7.70 -1.13 5.15
CA LEU A 47 7.97 -0.09 4.15
C LEU A 47 7.70 1.34 4.66
N PHE A 48 6.60 1.56 5.41
CA PHE A 48 6.29 2.86 6.04
C PHE A 48 5.56 2.72 7.38
N GLU A 49 5.72 3.70 8.28
CA GLU A 49 5.18 3.65 9.65
C GLU A 49 3.68 3.96 9.76
N GLN A 50 3.12 4.72 8.81
CA GLN A 50 1.74 5.20 8.92
C GLN A 50 0.74 4.04 8.87
N PRO A 51 -0.24 4.00 9.80
CA PRO A 51 -1.18 2.89 9.88
C PRO A 51 -2.10 2.85 8.65
N ILE A 52 -2.47 1.64 8.26
CA ILE A 52 -3.46 1.39 7.21
C ILE A 52 -4.77 1.00 7.87
N GLU A 53 -5.81 1.81 7.65
CA GLU A 53 -7.13 1.60 8.22
C GLU A 53 -8.06 0.89 7.23
N ALA A 54 -8.88 -0.04 7.75
CA ALA A 54 -9.88 -0.77 6.96
C ALA A 54 -11.19 0.02 6.83
N TRP A 55 -11.29 0.86 5.81
CA TRP A 55 -12.49 1.63 5.51
C TRP A 55 -13.43 0.85 4.59
N ALA A 56 -14.70 1.23 4.53
CA ALA A 56 -15.70 0.64 3.62
C ALA A 56 -15.30 0.77 2.13
N SER A 57 -14.51 1.80 1.79
CA SER A 57 -13.96 2.05 0.45
C SER A 57 -12.67 1.28 0.14
N GLY A 58 -12.24 0.39 1.06
CA GLY A 58 -10.96 -0.33 1.01
C GLY A 58 -9.94 0.25 1.99
N PRO A 59 -8.65 -0.10 1.84
CA PRO A 59 -7.62 0.38 2.74
C PRO A 59 -7.39 1.88 2.54
N VAL A 60 -7.18 2.60 3.65
CA VAL A 60 -6.90 4.03 3.67
C VAL A 60 -5.76 4.30 4.63
N ILE A 61 -4.76 5.04 4.18
CA ILE A 61 -3.69 5.55 5.04
C ILE A 61 -4.10 6.93 5.49
N LYS A 62 -4.47 7.09 6.76
CA LYS A 62 -5.13 8.30 7.26
C LYS A 62 -4.31 9.57 7.03
N ALA A 63 -3.00 9.52 7.27
CA ALA A 63 -2.09 10.63 7.02
C ALA A 63 -2.11 11.09 5.55
N LEU A 64 -2.12 10.15 4.61
CA LEU A 64 -2.20 10.48 3.19
C LEU A 64 -3.59 11.01 2.82
N TYR A 65 -4.67 10.42 3.36
CA TYR A 65 -6.03 10.90 3.14
C TYR A 65 -6.21 12.34 3.58
N ASP A 66 -5.70 12.72 4.75
CA ASP A 66 -5.81 14.08 5.25
C ASP A 66 -5.01 15.07 4.41
N ALA A 67 -3.89 14.63 3.81
CA ALA A 67 -3.06 15.46 2.94
C ALA A 67 -3.72 15.78 1.59
N HIS A 68 -4.44 14.83 0.98
CA HIS A 68 -5.11 15.04 -0.31
C HIS A 68 -6.61 15.31 -0.18
N LYS A 69 -7.14 15.45 1.03
CA LYS A 69 -8.59 15.56 1.27
C LYS A 69 -9.23 16.63 0.39
N GLY A 70 -10.18 16.21 -0.46
CA GLY A 70 -10.86 17.08 -1.43
C GLY A 70 -10.25 17.05 -2.84
N GLN A 71 -9.14 16.35 -3.03
CA GLN A 71 -8.51 16.04 -4.31
C GLN A 71 -8.80 14.57 -4.66
N PHE A 72 -9.32 14.34 -5.87
CA PHE A 72 -9.69 12.99 -6.34
C PHE A 72 -8.59 12.30 -7.15
N GLU A 73 -7.57 13.05 -7.50
CA GLU A 73 -6.37 12.62 -8.22
C GLU A 73 -5.16 13.34 -7.61
N MET A 74 -4.01 12.67 -7.62
CA MET A 74 -2.72 13.25 -7.25
C MET A 74 -1.73 13.05 -8.38
N ASP A 75 -0.89 14.05 -8.57
CA ASP A 75 0.29 14.01 -9.40
C ASP A 75 1.56 14.14 -8.55
N LEU A 76 2.73 13.84 -9.13
CA LEU A 76 4.02 14.06 -8.49
C LEU A 76 4.19 15.53 -8.06
N SER A 77 3.56 16.49 -8.76
CA SER A 77 3.59 17.92 -8.41
C SER A 77 2.78 18.29 -7.16
N ASP A 78 1.88 17.43 -6.68
CA ASP A 78 1.15 17.60 -5.41
C ASP A 78 1.96 17.13 -4.19
N ILE A 79 2.86 16.16 -4.42
CA ILE A 79 3.72 15.54 -3.39
C ILE A 79 5.04 16.26 -3.03
N PRO A 80 5.65 17.21 -3.77
CA PRO A 80 7.02 17.68 -3.48
C PRO A 80 7.13 18.46 -2.16
N LYS A 81 6.00 18.73 -1.49
CA LYS A 81 5.93 19.33 -0.15
C LYS A 81 5.82 18.29 0.98
N LEU A 82 5.56 17.02 0.65
CA LEU A 82 5.18 15.97 1.60
C LEU A 82 6.12 14.78 1.59
N GLY A 83 6.81 14.50 0.48
CA GLY A 83 7.77 13.39 0.38
C GLY A 83 8.80 13.56 -0.74
N ASN A 84 9.80 12.68 -0.75
CA ASN A 84 10.91 12.67 -1.70
C ASN A 84 11.10 11.26 -2.30
N PRO A 85 10.91 11.06 -3.62
CA PRO A 85 11.04 9.74 -4.26
C PRO A 85 12.48 9.19 -4.26
N ASP A 86 13.48 10.04 -4.02
CA ASP A 86 14.89 9.67 -4.08
C ASP A 86 15.42 9.03 -2.78
N THR A 87 14.62 9.03 -1.70
CA THR A 87 15.03 8.48 -0.39
C THR A 87 14.95 6.96 -0.32
N LEU A 88 14.16 6.32 -1.20
CA LEU A 88 13.98 4.88 -1.20
C LEU A 88 15.29 4.16 -1.58
N SER A 89 15.61 3.12 -0.83
CA SER A 89 16.68 2.17 -1.19
C SER A 89 16.33 1.37 -2.45
N ASP A 90 17.32 0.73 -3.06
CA ASP A 90 17.09 -0.08 -4.27
C ASP A 90 16.15 -1.27 -4.00
N VAL A 91 16.23 -1.88 -2.81
CA VAL A 91 15.30 -2.94 -2.37
C VAL A 91 13.88 -2.42 -2.34
N GLN A 92 13.63 -1.30 -1.63
CA GLN A 92 12.29 -0.68 -1.55
C GLN A 92 11.75 -0.26 -2.93
N LYS A 93 12.62 0.27 -3.80
CA LYS A 93 12.25 0.59 -5.19
C LYS A 93 11.87 -0.66 -5.97
N ASN A 94 12.56 -1.78 -5.77
CA ASN A 94 12.23 -3.05 -6.41
C ASN A 94 10.84 -3.53 -5.97
N THR A 95 10.55 -3.49 -4.67
CA THR A 95 9.24 -3.86 -4.10
C THR A 95 8.12 -3.08 -4.77
N VAL A 96 8.26 -1.75 -4.81
CA VAL A 96 7.24 -0.87 -5.40
C VAL A 96 7.11 -1.13 -6.90
N LYS A 97 8.20 -1.32 -7.64
CA LYS A 97 8.15 -1.60 -9.08
C LYS A 97 7.44 -2.92 -9.38
N THR A 98 7.71 -3.98 -8.61
CA THR A 98 7.06 -5.28 -8.74
C THR A 98 5.56 -5.19 -8.47
N VAL A 99 5.17 -4.47 -7.41
CA VAL A 99 3.74 -4.18 -7.13
C VAL A 99 3.10 -3.40 -8.28
N LEU A 100 3.77 -2.38 -8.83
CA LEU A 100 3.27 -1.58 -9.94
C LEU A 100 3.18 -2.35 -11.26
N HIS A 101 4.06 -3.33 -11.46
CA HIS A 101 4.01 -4.23 -12.61
C HIS A 101 2.70 -5.04 -12.59
N TYR A 102 2.37 -5.65 -11.46
CA TYR A 102 1.19 -6.51 -11.32
C TYR A 102 -0.12 -5.74 -11.12
N TYR A 103 -0.17 -4.84 -10.13
CA TYR A 103 -1.38 -4.14 -9.72
C TYR A 103 -1.54 -2.78 -10.39
N GLY A 104 -0.46 -2.17 -10.86
CA GLY A 104 -0.45 -0.78 -11.30
C GLY A 104 -1.24 -0.49 -12.57
N ASN A 105 -1.82 -1.49 -13.25
CA ASN A 105 -2.77 -1.31 -14.37
C ASN A 105 -4.23 -1.64 -13.99
N LYS A 106 -4.48 -2.14 -12.77
CA LYS A 106 -5.82 -2.46 -12.27
C LYS A 106 -6.53 -1.21 -11.77
N SER A 107 -7.86 -1.16 -11.91
CA SER A 107 -8.67 -0.03 -11.45
C SER A 107 -8.75 0.03 -9.92
N ALA A 108 -9.09 1.20 -9.36
CA ALA A 108 -9.32 1.31 -7.92
C ALA A 108 -10.43 0.39 -7.42
N GLN A 109 -11.47 0.16 -8.23
CA GLN A 109 -12.56 -0.75 -7.91
C GLN A 109 -12.08 -2.20 -7.90
N TRP A 110 -11.34 -2.64 -8.92
CA TRP A 110 -10.81 -4.00 -8.98
C TRP A 110 -9.90 -4.30 -7.78
N LEU A 111 -9.01 -3.36 -7.44
CA LEU A 111 -8.13 -3.49 -6.29
C LEU A 111 -8.93 -3.54 -4.97
N ARG A 112 -9.98 -2.72 -4.84
CA ARG A 112 -10.88 -2.78 -3.68
C ARG A 112 -11.54 -4.15 -3.57
N ASP A 113 -12.12 -4.65 -4.66
CA ASP A 113 -12.87 -5.90 -4.66
C ASP A 113 -12.01 -7.10 -4.28
N LEU A 114 -10.71 -7.05 -4.62
CA LEU A 114 -9.73 -8.00 -4.12
C LEU A 114 -9.52 -7.84 -2.60
N ILE A 115 -9.15 -6.64 -2.15
CA ILE A 115 -8.75 -6.38 -0.74
C ILE A 115 -9.88 -6.66 0.25
N VAL A 116 -11.13 -6.36 -0.09
CA VAL A 116 -12.27 -6.62 0.82
C VAL A 116 -12.54 -8.11 1.05
N MET A 117 -12.02 -8.98 0.18
CA MET A 117 -12.08 -10.44 0.35
C MET A 117 -10.92 -10.97 1.21
N GLU A 118 -9.84 -10.20 1.34
CA GLU A 118 -8.65 -10.58 2.10
C GLU A 118 -8.95 -10.60 3.61
N LYS A 119 -8.34 -11.57 4.32
CA LYS A 119 -8.56 -11.77 5.75
C LYS A 119 -8.20 -10.53 6.61
N PRO A 120 -7.09 -9.81 6.37
CA PRO A 120 -6.71 -8.65 7.19
C PRO A 120 -7.77 -7.55 7.22
N TRP A 121 -8.36 -7.24 6.05
CA TRP A 121 -9.42 -6.24 5.95
C TRP A 121 -10.71 -6.70 6.63
N ARG A 122 -11.10 -7.97 6.43
CA ARG A 122 -12.33 -8.54 7.03
C ARG A 122 -12.24 -8.60 8.55
N ASP A 123 -11.10 -9.04 9.09
CA ASP A 123 -10.88 -9.12 10.52
C ASP A 123 -10.89 -7.74 11.17
N ALA A 124 -10.19 -6.76 10.57
CA ALA A 124 -10.20 -5.37 11.05
C ALA A 124 -11.61 -4.76 11.09
N ARG A 125 -12.53 -5.22 10.22
CA ARG A 125 -13.92 -4.76 10.15
C ARG A 125 -14.93 -5.68 10.84
N GLN A 126 -14.49 -6.72 11.56
CA GLN A 126 -15.40 -7.61 12.26
C GLN A 126 -16.30 -6.84 13.23
N GLY A 127 -17.62 -7.03 13.09
CA GLY A 127 -18.63 -6.37 13.93
C GLY A 127 -18.94 -4.92 13.56
N LEU A 128 -18.44 -4.43 12.41
CA LEU A 128 -18.86 -3.15 11.81
C LEU A 128 -19.86 -3.40 10.67
N ASP A 129 -20.82 -2.50 10.51
CA ASP A 129 -21.71 -2.50 9.35
C ASP A 129 -20.96 -2.12 8.06
N ASP A 130 -21.47 -2.56 6.91
CA ASP A 130 -20.90 -2.27 5.57
C ASP A 130 -20.76 -0.77 5.28
N ARG A 131 -21.60 0.05 5.93
CA ARG A 131 -21.66 1.51 5.75
C ARG A 131 -21.03 2.28 6.90
N GLU A 132 -20.68 1.61 8.00
CA GLU A 132 -19.96 2.27 9.08
C GLU A 132 -18.57 2.68 8.59
N GLY A 133 -18.24 3.94 8.90
CA GLY A 133 -16.96 4.55 8.56
C GLY A 133 -15.79 3.71 9.10
N GLY A 134 -14.63 3.88 8.47
CA GLY A 134 -13.39 3.22 8.90
C GLY A 134 -12.81 3.81 10.19
N GLY A 135 -11.59 3.37 10.52
CA GLY A 135 -10.84 3.83 11.70
C GLY A 135 -10.11 2.71 12.44
N ARG A 136 -10.36 1.44 12.09
CA ARG A 136 -9.63 0.30 12.64
C ARG A 136 -8.43 -0.04 11.76
N GLU A 137 -7.27 -0.12 12.39
CA GLU A 137 -6.02 -0.48 11.75
C GLU A 137 -5.99 -1.96 11.35
N MET A 138 -5.48 -2.26 10.16
CA MET A 138 -5.02 -3.60 9.80
C MET A 138 -3.59 -3.75 10.30
N THR A 139 -3.39 -4.63 11.28
CA THR A 139 -2.07 -4.82 11.91
C THR A 139 -1.06 -5.39 10.91
N LEU A 140 0.21 -5.01 11.04
CA LEU A 140 1.28 -5.58 10.20
C LEU A 140 1.34 -7.10 10.32
N ALA A 141 1.16 -7.65 11.52
CA ALA A 141 1.14 -9.09 11.76
C ALA A 141 0.04 -9.81 10.95
N SER A 142 -1.16 -9.22 10.88
CA SER A 142 -2.24 -9.78 10.07
C SER A 142 -1.93 -9.74 8.57
N LEU A 143 -1.22 -8.70 8.10
CA LEU A 143 -0.77 -8.64 6.70
C LEU A 143 0.27 -9.72 6.41
N VAL A 144 1.27 -9.87 7.27
CA VAL A 144 2.31 -10.92 7.16
C VAL A 144 1.66 -12.30 7.09
N GLU A 145 0.85 -12.66 8.08
CA GLU A 145 0.21 -13.99 8.15
C GLU A 145 -0.58 -14.32 6.86
N TYR A 146 -1.30 -13.34 6.32
CA TYR A 146 -2.08 -13.54 5.11
C TYR A 146 -1.21 -13.65 3.84
N TYR A 147 -0.23 -12.76 3.68
CA TYR A 147 0.58 -12.68 2.46
C TYR A 147 1.70 -13.74 2.41
N GLU A 148 2.20 -14.21 3.56
CA GLU A 148 3.05 -15.41 3.62
C GLU A 148 2.29 -16.64 3.09
N GLY A 149 1.03 -16.81 3.49
CA GLY A 149 0.15 -17.85 2.96
C GLY A 149 -0.04 -17.74 1.44
N ALA A 150 -0.34 -16.53 0.96
CA ALA A 150 -0.51 -16.27 -0.48
C ALA A 150 0.77 -16.53 -1.30
N CYS A 151 1.94 -16.20 -0.76
CA CYS A 151 3.23 -16.46 -1.38
C CYS A 151 3.49 -17.97 -1.50
N ASN A 152 3.18 -18.74 -0.45
CA ASN A 152 3.37 -20.19 -0.41
C ASN A 152 2.38 -20.95 -1.32
N GLU A 153 1.20 -20.40 -1.57
CA GLU A 153 0.17 -20.97 -2.45
C GLU A 153 0.38 -20.64 -3.93
N GLY A 154 1.47 -19.94 -4.27
CA GLY A 154 1.83 -19.66 -5.66
C GLY A 154 0.99 -18.55 -6.29
N VAL A 155 0.61 -17.51 -5.53
CA VAL A 155 0.19 -16.25 -6.16
C VAL A 155 1.41 -15.72 -6.93
N GLU A 156 1.47 -16.03 -8.23
CA GLU A 156 2.50 -15.62 -9.17
C GLU A 156 2.44 -14.11 -9.42
N ILE A 157 2.87 -13.31 -8.43
CA ILE A 157 3.56 -12.08 -8.76
C ILE A 157 4.97 -12.53 -9.09
N GLU A 158 5.31 -12.60 -10.38
CA GLU A 158 6.64 -13.02 -10.84
C GLU A 158 7.73 -12.21 -10.12
N ALA A 159 8.25 -12.77 -9.02
CA ALA A 159 9.39 -12.27 -8.29
C ALA A 159 10.71 -12.60 -9.03
N GLU A 160 10.64 -12.82 -10.35
CA GLU A 160 11.80 -13.10 -11.20
C GLU A 160 12.82 -11.93 -11.20
N HIS A 161 12.47 -10.78 -10.63
CA HIS A 161 13.34 -9.62 -10.42
C HIS A 161 13.94 -9.52 -9.00
N TYR A 162 13.77 -10.55 -8.15
CA TYR A 162 14.36 -10.64 -6.81
C TYR A 162 15.46 -11.70 -6.68
N GLY A 163 15.99 -12.18 -7.81
CA GLY A 163 17.09 -13.16 -7.90
C GLY A 163 18.46 -12.55 -8.16
#